data_AF-A0A5N5FAL8-F1
#
_entry.id   AF-A0A5N5FAL8-F1
#
_cell.length_a   1.000
_cell.length_b   1.000
_cell.length_c   1.000
_cell.angle_alpha   90.00
_cell.angle_beta   90.00
_cell.angle_gamma   90.00
#
_symmetry.space_group_name_H-M   'P 1'
#
loop_
_entity.id
_entity.type
_entity.pdbx_description
1 polymer ?
#
loop_
_entity_poly.entity_id
_entity_poly.type
_entity_poly.pdbx_seq_one_letter_code
_entity_poly.pdbx_strand_id
1 'polypeptide(L)' 'MASFCSLMLFMFLSVTTILGTTAGNFDDDFVITWGDGRGKILDNGQLLTLSLDKASGSGFQTRKEYLFGKVDMQLKLVP' A
#
# COMPACT_ATOMS: atom_id res chain seq x y z
N MET A 1 13.98 -34.01 27.33
CA MET A 1 14.67 -33.58 26.09
C MET A 1 13.75 -33.51 24.87
N ALA A 2 13.02 -34.57 24.51
CA ALA A 2 12.14 -34.56 23.32
C ALA A 2 11.05 -33.47 23.33
N SER A 3 10.42 -33.21 24.50
CA SER A 3 9.39 -32.17 24.65
C SER A 3 9.94 -30.75 24.47
N PHE A 4 11.15 -30.47 24.97
CA PHE A 4 11.83 -29.18 24.77
C PHE A 4 12.19 -28.97 23.29
N CYS A 5 12.69 -30.00 22.62
CA CYS A 5 12.95 -29.98 21.17
C CYS A 5 11.67 -29.71 20.36
N SER A 6 10.56 -30.34 20.74
CA SER A 6 9.26 -30.14 20.09
C SER A 6 8.73 -28.72 20.29
N LEU A 7 8.91 -28.14 21.48
CA LEU A 7 8.52 -26.75 21.77
C LEU A 7 9.31 -25.74 20.93
N MET A 8 10.63 -25.96 20.80
CA MET A 8 11.49 -25.11 19.96
C MET A 8 11.11 -25.20 18.48
N LEU A 9 10.73 -26.38 18.00
CA LEU A 9 10.28 -26.58 16.62
C LEU A 9 8.95 -25.86 16.34
N PHE A 10 8.00 -25.91 17.28
CA PHE A 10 6.74 -25.17 17.18
C PHE A 10 6.94 -23.66 17.16
N MET A 11 7.84 -23.14 18.00
CA MET A 11 8.20 -21.73 18.01
C MET A 11 8.80 -21.30 16.66
N PHE A 12 9.70 -22.12 16.09
CA PHE A 12 10.27 -21.88 14.76
C PHE A 12 9.22 -21.88 13.64
N LEU A 13 8.27 -22.82 13.66
CA LEU A 13 7.18 -22.88 12.68
C LEU A 13 6.22 -21.70 12.77
N SER A 14 6.00 -21.13 13.96
CA SER A 14 5.09 -19.98 14.12
C SER A 14 5.67 -18.66 13.58
N VAL A 15 6.99 -18.53 13.50
CA VAL A 15 7.66 -17.33 12.98
C VAL A 15 7.58 -17.26 11.45
N THR A 16 7.58 -18.40 10.75
CA THR A 16 7.53 -18.41 9.28
C THR A 16 6.17 -18.04 8.70
N THR A 17 5.09 -18.15 9.47
CA THR A 17 3.74 -17.75 9.05
C THR A 17 3.51 -16.23 9.07
N ILE A 18 4.47 -15.44 9.58
CA ILE A 18 4.38 -13.96 9.68
C ILE A 18 4.93 -13.27 8.41
N LEU A 19 5.22 -14.02 7.35
CA LEU A 19 5.44 -13.42 6.02
C LEU A 19 4.09 -12.98 5.42
N GLY A 20 3.41 -12.07 6.12
CA GLY A 20 2.30 -11.33 5.57
C GLY A 20 2.85 -10.43 4.46
N THR A 21 2.30 -10.58 3.26
CA THR A 21 2.52 -9.60 2.19
C THR A 21 2.01 -8.26 2.68
N THR A 22 2.90 -7.36 3.10
CA THR A 22 2.51 -5.99 3.39
C THR A 22 2.06 -5.39 2.07
N ALA A 23 0.74 -5.25 1.88
CA ALA A 23 0.23 -4.42 0.81
C ALA A 23 0.80 -3.01 1.04
N GLY A 24 1.35 -2.39 -0.02
CA GLY A 24 1.86 -1.03 0.05
C GLY A 24 0.78 -0.07 0.57
N ASN A 25 1.21 0.95 1.31
CA ASN A 25 0.31 1.95 1.88
C ASN A 25 0.48 3.27 1.10
N PHE A 26 -0.61 3.78 0.54
CA PHE A 26 -0.61 5.01 -0.25
C PHE A 26 -0.18 6.24 0.56
N ASP A 27 -0.44 6.29 1.87
CA ASP A 27 0.00 7.38 2.74
C ASP A 27 1.53 7.44 2.82
N ASP A 28 2.19 6.29 2.86
CA ASP A 28 3.65 6.18 2.97
C ASP A 28 4.35 6.41 1.63
N ASP A 29 3.74 5.97 0.54
CA ASP A 29 4.39 5.93 -0.78
C ASP A 29 4.09 7.16 -1.65
N PHE A 30 2.93 7.80 -1.47
CA PHE A 30 2.44 8.86 -2.35
C PHE A 30 1.97 10.10 -1.60
N VAL A 31 1.92 11.21 -2.33
CA VAL A 31 1.36 12.49 -1.89
C VAL A 31 0.38 13.00 -2.95
N ILE A 32 -0.77 13.51 -2.52
CA ILE A 32 -1.73 14.18 -3.40
C ILE A 32 -1.19 15.58 -3.67
N THR A 33 -0.85 15.87 -4.93
CA THR A 33 -0.22 17.12 -5.36
C THR A 33 -1.21 18.11 -5.95
N TRP A 34 -2.39 17.64 -6.38
CA TRP A 34 -3.41 18.47 -7.01
C TRP A 34 -4.81 17.98 -6.69
N GLY A 35 -5.76 18.91 -6.67
CA GLY A 35 -7.19 18.61 -6.76
C GLY A 35 -8.07 19.16 -5.66
N ASP A 36 -7.54 19.91 -4.69
CA ASP A 36 -8.35 20.67 -3.71
C ASP A 36 -9.46 19.80 -3.08
N GLY A 37 -9.06 18.66 -2.50
CA GLY A 37 -9.96 17.68 -1.89
C GLY A 37 -10.57 16.62 -2.84
N ARG A 38 -10.28 16.68 -4.14
CA ARG A 38 -10.71 15.68 -5.15
C ARG A 38 -9.84 14.42 -5.20
N GLY A 39 -8.60 14.51 -4.73
CA GLY A 39 -7.77 13.35 -4.42
C GLY A 39 -7.95 12.97 -2.95
N LYS A 40 -8.19 11.68 -2.65
CA LYS A 40 -8.32 11.19 -1.27
C LYS A 40 -7.70 9.82 -1.10
N ILE A 41 -7.01 9.64 0.02
CA ILE A 41 -6.57 8.33 0.50
C ILE A 41 -7.57 7.88 1.56
N LEU A 42 -8.10 6.66 1.40
CA LEU A 42 -9.15 6.06 2.20
C LEU A 42 -8.70 4.66 2.67
N ASP A 43 -9.53 4.01 3.49
CA ASP A 43 -9.33 2.64 3.95
C ASP A 43 -7.94 2.41 4.57
N ASN A 44 -7.53 3.33 5.46
CA ASN A 44 -6.24 3.32 6.14
C ASN A 44 -5.04 3.22 5.18
N GLY A 45 -5.10 3.93 4.06
CA GLY A 45 -3.99 3.97 3.10
C GLY A 45 -4.07 2.92 2.01
N GLN A 46 -5.15 2.13 1.93
CA GLN A 46 -5.27 1.06 0.94
C GLN A 46 -6.02 1.47 -0.33
N LEU A 47 -6.70 2.62 -0.33
CA LEU A 47 -7.47 3.08 -1.48
C LEU A 47 -7.17 4.54 -1.79
N LEU A 48 -6.61 4.78 -2.98
CA LEU A 48 -6.46 6.11 -3.54
C LEU A 48 -7.59 6.39 -4.54
N THR A 49 -8.36 7.45 -4.29
CA THR A 49 -9.43 7.91 -5.18
C THR A 49 -9.09 9.26 -5.77
N LEU A 50 -9.38 9.42 -7.07
CA LEU A 50 -9.25 10.67 -7.80
C LEU A 50 -10.61 10.99 -8.43
N SER A 51 -11.00 12.26 -8.39
CA SER A 51 -12.19 12.75 -9.08
C SER A 51 -11.87 13.95 -9.99
N LEU A 52 -12.77 14.15 -10.94
CA LEU A 52 -12.75 15.24 -11.91
C LEU A 52 -14.17 15.83 -11.99
N ASP A 53 -14.24 17.14 -11.90
CA ASP A 53 -15.47 17.91 -12.10
C ASP A 53 -15.20 19.09 -13.06
N LYS A 54 -16.20 19.98 -13.21
CA LYS A 54 -16.08 21.15 -14.09
C LYS A 54 -15.01 22.14 -13.65
N ALA A 55 -14.66 22.17 -12.36
CA ALA A 55 -13.69 23.11 -11.82
C ALA A 55 -12.26 22.57 -11.98
N SER A 56 -12.01 21.29 -11.68
CA SER A 56 -10.69 20.69 -11.86
C SER A 56 -10.68 19.16 -11.72
N GLY A 57 -9.54 18.56 -12.05
CA GLY A 57 -9.19 17.17 -11.74
C GLY A 57 -8.45 17.02 -10.41
N SER A 58 -7.77 15.88 -10.24
CA SER A 58 -6.88 15.59 -9.12
C SER A 58 -5.68 14.76 -9.57
N GLY A 59 -4.61 14.79 -8.78
CA GLY A 59 -3.36 14.09 -9.10
C GLY A 59 -2.53 13.78 -7.87
N PHE A 60 -1.63 12.82 -8.02
CA PHE A 60 -0.73 12.35 -6.98
C PHE A 60 0.65 12.07 -7.56
N GLN A 61 1.64 12.01 -6.67
CA GLN A 61 3.03 11.73 -7.01
C GLN A 61 3.64 10.81 -5.97
N THR A 62 4.62 10.00 -6.35
CA THR A 62 5.45 9.26 -5.38
C THR A 62 6.23 10.26 -4.50
N ARG A 63 6.40 9.93 -3.22
CA ARG A 63 7.25 10.73 -2.32
C ARG A 63 8.74 10.63 -2.66
N LYS A 64 9.14 9.50 -3.25
CA LYS A 64 10.51 9.21 -3.64
C LYS A 64 10.65 9.30 -5.15
N GLU A 65 11.84 9.69 -5.58
CA GLU A 65 12.27 9.65 -6.97
C GLU A 65 13.04 8.35 -7.22
N TYR A 66 12.85 7.77 -8.40
CA TYR A 66 13.49 6.52 -8.78
C TYR A 66 14.11 6.67 -10.16
N LEU A 67 15.39 6.29 -10.29
CA LEU A 67 16.07 6.26 -11.59
C LEU A 67 15.68 5.00 -12.39
N PHE A 68 15.42 3.89 -11.70
CA PHE A 68 14.94 2.62 -12.25
C PHE A 68 13.93 2.01 -11.28
N GLY A 69 12.88 1.37 -11.79
CA GLY A 69 11.87 0.73 -10.95
C GLY A 69 10.76 0.06 -11.75
N LYS A 70 9.96 -0.75 -11.07
CA LYS A 70 8.71 -1.30 -11.58
C LYS A 70 7.58 -0.78 -10.70
N VAL A 71 6.58 -0.16 -11.32
CA VAL A 71 5.39 0.35 -10.64
C VAL A 71 4.20 -0.49 -11.09
N ASP A 72 3.61 -1.23 -10.16
CA ASP A 72 2.40 -2.01 -10.38
C ASP A 72 1.26 -1.39 -9.59
N MET A 73 0.10 -1.19 -10.22
CA MET A 73 -1.09 -0.61 -9.58
C MET A 73 -2.35 -1.34 -10.03
N GLN A 74 -3.28 -1.53 -9.10
CA GLN A 74 -4.65 -1.96 -9.44
C GLN A 74 -5.49 -0.72 -9.67
N LEU A 75 -6.10 -0.62 -10.86
CA LEU A 75 -6.89 0.54 -11.27
C LEU A 75 -8.33 0.11 -11.56
N LYS A 76 -9.27 0.86 -10.98
CA LYS A 76 -10.69 0.82 -11.35
C LYS A 76 -11.03 2.13 -12.05
N LEU A 77 -11.40 2.04 -13.33
CA LEU A 77 -11.73 3.21 -14.15
C LEU A 77 -13.18 3.65 -13.94
N VAL A 78 -13.43 4.92 -14.27
CA VAL A 78 -14.79 5.42 -14.47
C VAL A 78 -15.41 4.73 -15.70
N PRO A 79 -16.72 4.45 -15.70
CA PRO A 79 -17.40 3.82 -16.83
C PRO A 79 -17.54 4.76 -18.04
#